data_AF-A0A9W6Q1W0-F1
#
_entry.id   AF-A0A9W6Q1W0-F1
#
_cell.length_a   1.000
_cell.length_b   1.000
_cell.length_c   1.000
_cell.angle_alpha   90.00
_cell.angle_beta   90.00
_cell.angle_gamma   90.00
#
_symmetry.space_group_name_H-M   'P 1'
#
loop_
_entity.id
_entity.type
_entity.pdbx_description
1 polymer ?
#
loop_
_entity_poly.entity_id
_entity_poly.type
_entity_poly.pdbx_seq_one_letter_code
_entity_poly.pdbx_strand_id
1 'polypeptide(L)'
;MAKTRISISLDSDHAERIREHAERAGLDVSAYLVNAATRQMAEAEAAEAQFARIDAVIAAAEAEAAELPPLPDVADEDLTEEERREVADAMELIYGADAPTARPGNAA
;
A
#
# COMPACT_ATOMS: atom_id res chain seq x y z
N MET A 1 -20.82 23.37 21.90
CA MET A 1 -20.96 23.07 20.46
C MET A 1 -22.28 22.33 20.24
N ALA A 2 -23.02 22.62 19.17
CA ALA A 2 -24.24 21.88 18.85
C ALA A 2 -23.90 20.45 18.40
N LYS A 3 -24.71 19.46 18.78
CA LYS A 3 -24.56 18.08 18.30
C LYS A 3 -25.06 17.99 16.86
N THR A 4 -24.22 17.51 15.94
CA THR A 4 -24.62 17.22 14.55
C THR A 4 -25.26 15.84 14.49
N ARG A 5 -26.47 15.73 13.92
CA ARG A 5 -27.14 14.46 13.70
C ARG A 5 -26.84 13.94 12.31
N ILE A 6 -26.53 12.65 12.21
CA ILE A 6 -26.32 11.92 10.97
C ILE A 6 -27.35 10.78 10.94
N SER A 7 -27.93 10.52 9.77
CA SER A 7 -28.83 9.40 9.54
C SER A 7 -28.10 8.36 8.69
N ILE A 8 -28.11 7.11 9.14
CA ILE A 8 -27.45 5.98 8.45
C ILE A 8 -28.51 4.91 8.22
N SER A 9 -28.68 4.51 6.96
CA SER A 9 -29.52 3.37 6.60
C SER A 9 -28.72 2.08 6.76
N LEU A 10 -29.33 1.08 7.37
CA LEU A 10 -28.72 -0.23 7.61
C LEU A 10 -29.70 -1.30 7.16
N ASP A 11 -29.17 -2.42 6.68
CA ASP A 11 -29.96 -3.64 6.52
C ASP A 11 -30.53 -4.07 7.88
N SER A 12 -31.72 -4.66 7.88
CA SER A 12 -32.42 -5.09 9.11
C SER A 12 -31.54 -5.95 10.01
N ASP A 13 -30.83 -6.89 9.39
CA ASP A 13 -30.02 -7.88 10.10
C ASP A 13 -28.80 -7.22 10.76
N HIS A 14 -28.20 -6.23 10.09
CA HIS A 14 -27.12 -5.44 10.66
C HIS A 14 -27.61 -4.53 11.79
N ALA A 15 -28.77 -3.90 11.63
CA ALA A 15 -29.36 -3.06 12.66
C ALA A 15 -29.66 -3.85 13.94
N GLU A 16 -30.18 -5.08 13.82
CA GLU A 16 -30.47 -5.92 14.98
C GLU A 16 -29.19 -6.37 15.70
N ARG A 17 -28.19 -6.85 14.94
CA ARG A 17 -26.89 -7.22 15.50
C ARG A 17 -26.26 -6.05 16.26
N ILE A 18 -26.26 -4.85 15.68
CA ILE A 18 -25.72 -3.66 16.36
C ILE A 18 -26.49 -3.38 17.65
N ARG A 19 -27.82 -3.51 17.65
CA ARG A 19 -28.65 -3.30 18.84
C ARG A 19 -28.31 -4.29 19.96
N GLU A 20 -28.22 -5.58 19.65
CA GLU A 20 -27.85 -6.61 20.62
C GLU A 20 -26.45 -6.38 21.22
N HIS A 21 -25.50 -5.94 20.40
CA HIS A 21 -24.15 -5.62 20.86
C HIS A 21 -24.11 -4.36 21.74
N ALA A 22 -24.86 -3.32 21.38
CA ALA A 22 -24.98 -2.11 22.18
C ALA A 22 -25.63 -2.42 23.54
N GLU A 23 -26.72 -3.19 23.55
CA GLU A 23 -27.41 -3.61 24.77
C GLU A 23 -26.50 -4.44 25.69
N ARG A 24 -25.76 -5.40 25.13
CA ARG A 24 -24.78 -6.21 25.90
C ARG A 24 -23.65 -5.36 26.50
N ALA A 25 -23.30 -4.25 25.85
CA ALA A 25 -22.34 -3.29 26.35
C ALA A 25 -22.94 -2.28 27.33
N GLY A 26 -24.26 -2.30 27.57
CA GLY A 26 -24.97 -1.33 28.40
C GLY A 26 -25.01 0.08 27.78
N LEU A 27 -24.89 0.18 26.45
CA LEU A 27 -24.84 1.43 25.71
C LEU A 27 -26.07 1.60 24.82
N ASP A 28 -26.47 2.84 24.59
CA ASP A 28 -27.40 3.13 23.50
C ASP A 28 -26.73 2.91 22.13
N VAL A 29 -27.52 2.59 21.12
CA VAL A 29 -27.00 2.30 19.77
C VAL A 29 -26.17 3.46 19.20
N SER A 30 -26.57 4.71 19.47
CA SER A 30 -25.83 5.86 18.94
C SER A 30 -24.47 6.03 19.63
N ALA A 31 -24.40 5.86 20.95
CA ALA A 31 -23.14 5.88 21.70
C ALA A 31 -22.24 4.69 21.32
N TYR A 32 -22.83 3.50 21.13
CA TYR A 32 -22.10 2.33 20.68
C TYR A 32 -21.43 2.57 19.32
N LEU A 33 -22.20 3.09 18.35
CA LEU A 33 -21.68 3.41 17.02
C LEU A 33 -20.63 4.52 17.03
N VAL A 34 -20.85 5.59 17.80
CA VAL A 34 -19.87 6.69 17.93
C VAL A 34 -18.57 6.19 18.54
N ASN A 35 -18.63 5.36 19.59
CA ASN A 35 -17.44 4.80 20.22
C ASN A 35 -16.70 3.86 19.25
N ALA A 36 -17.41 3.00 18.53
CA ALA A 36 -16.81 2.11 17.55
C ALA A 36 -16.13 2.90 16.42
N ALA A 37 -16.79 3.92 15.87
CA ALA A 37 -16.24 4.78 14.83
C ALA A 37 -15.00 5.54 15.32
N THR A 38 -15.05 6.10 16.54
CA THR A 38 -13.90 6.82 17.13
C THR A 38 -12.69 5.90 17.32
N ARG A 39 -12.92 4.66 17.76
CA ARG A 39 -11.85 3.66 17.87
C ARG A 39 -11.27 3.30 16.51
N GLN A 40 -12.12 3.07 15.51
CA GLN A 40 -11.67 2.77 14.15
C GLN A 40 -10.82 3.89 13.57
N MET A 41 -11.22 5.15 13.79
CA MET A 41 -10.43 6.33 13.38
C MET A 41 -9.06 6.36 14.06
N ALA A 42 -9.02 6.18 15.39
CA ALA A 42 -7.77 6.17 16.13
C ALA A 42 -6.84 5.02 15.72
N GLU A 43 -7.39 3.83 15.44
CA GLU A 43 -6.63 2.67 14.97
C GLU A 43 -6.06 2.93 13.56
N ALA A 44 -6.82 3.56 12.66
CA ALA A 44 -6.35 3.94 11.33
C ALA A 44 -5.27 5.04 11.40
N GLU A 45 -5.51 6.11 12.15
CA GLU A 45 -4.53 7.19 12.35
C GLU A 45 -3.22 6.66 12.97
N ALA A 46 -3.30 5.73 13.92
CA ALA A 46 -2.12 5.10 14.51
C ALA A 46 -1.36 4.22 13.51
N ALA A 47 -2.05 3.54 12.60
CA ALA A 47 -1.41 2.77 11.53
C ALA A 47 -0.71 3.70 10.53
N GLU A 48 -1.38 4.77 10.09
CA GLU A 48 -0.80 5.76 9.18
C GLU A 48 0.43 6.45 9.80
N ALA A 49 0.35 6.82 11.07
CA ALA A 49 1.46 7.45 11.80
C ALA A 49 2.72 6.58 11.87
N GLN A 50 2.60 5.25 11.84
CA GLN A 50 3.76 4.35 11.84
C GLN A 50 4.58 4.47 10.55
N PHE A 51 3.92 4.69 9.42
CA PHE A 51 4.57 4.76 8.11
C PHE A 51 4.94 6.19 7.69
N ALA A 52 4.30 7.21 8.27
CA ALA A 52 4.52 8.61 7.93
C ALA A 52 6.01 9.04 7.92
N ARG A 53 6.83 8.50 8.83
CA ARG A 53 8.28 8.79 8.84
C ARG A 53 9.01 8.15 7.65
N ILE A 54 8.66 6.93 7.29
CA ILE A 54 9.28 6.21 6.16
C ILE A 54 8.86 6.89 4.86
N ASP A 55 7.58 7.24 4.72
CA ASP A 55 7.07 7.96 3.56
C ASP A 55 7.77 9.31 3.39
N ALA A 56 8.04 10.03 4.48
CA ALA A 56 8.81 11.28 4.43
C ALA A 56 10.26 11.07 3.96
N VAL A 57 10.90 9.97 4.37
CA VAL A 57 12.26 9.61 3.91
C VAL A 57 12.24 9.25 2.43
N ILE A 58 11.26 8.46 1.98
CA ILE A 58 11.08 8.10 0.57
C ILE A 58 10.85 9.35 -0.26
N ALA A 59 9.91 10.20 0.13
CA ALA A 59 9.60 11.44 -0.59
C ALA A 59 10.81 12.38 -0.69
N ALA A 60 11.62 12.47 0.36
CA ALA A 60 12.86 13.25 0.32
C ALA A 60 13.89 12.64 -0.66
N ALA A 61 14.07 11.32 -0.64
CA ALA A 61 14.97 10.62 -1.54
C ALA A 61 14.51 10.70 -3.01
N GLU A 62 13.21 10.59 -3.27
CA GLU A 62 12.62 10.74 -4.60
C GLU A 62 12.77 12.17 -5.12
N ALA A 63 12.59 13.19 -4.26
CA ALA A 63 12.82 14.57 -4.62
C ALA A 63 14.28 14.84 -4.97
N GLU A 64 15.23 14.32 -4.19
CA GLU A 64 16.67 14.40 -4.50
C GLU A 64 16.99 13.69 -5.82
N ALA A 65 16.47 12.47 -6.02
CA ALA A 65 16.68 11.71 -7.25
C ALA A 65 16.11 12.41 -8.48
N ALA A 66 14.98 13.11 -8.36
CA ALA A 66 14.37 13.86 -9.45
C ALA A 66 15.23 15.06 -9.91
N GLU A 67 16.12 15.57 -9.07
CA GLU A 67 17.06 16.64 -9.42
C GLU A 67 18.36 16.12 -10.07
N LEU A 68 18.65 14.83 -9.93
CA LEU A 68 19.83 14.21 -10.54
C LEU A 68 19.62 14.02 -12.05
N PRO A 69 20.70 14.11 -12.86
CA PRO A 69 20.62 13.73 -14.25
C PRO A 69 20.22 12.25 -14.36
N PRO A 70 19.47 11.87 -15.41
CA PRO A 70 19.14 10.47 -15.64
C PRO A 70 20.43 9.66 -15.72
N LEU A 71 20.41 8.46 -15.13
CA LEU A 71 21.50 7.50 -15.30
C LEU A 71 21.64 7.19 -16.80
N PRO A 72 22.87 6.92 -17.28
CA PRO A 72 23.06 6.46 -18.64
C PRO A 72 22.27 5.18 -18.87
N ASP A 73 21.76 5.02 -20.09
CA ASP A 73 21.18 3.74 -20.51
C ASP A 73 22.26 2.67 -20.42
N VAL A 74 22.01 1.62 -19.64
CA VAL A 74 22.89 0.47 -19.51
C VAL A 74 22.40 -0.62 -20.45
N ALA A 75 23.23 -1.00 -21.40
CA ALA A 75 22.98 -2.10 -22.33
C ALA A 75 23.66 -3.38 -21.83
N ASP A 76 23.22 -4.54 -22.34
CA ASP A 76 23.90 -5.82 -22.08
C ASP A 76 25.38 -5.79 -22.52
N GLU A 77 25.72 -4.89 -23.45
CA GLU A 77 27.06 -4.63 -23.94
C GLU A 77 27.99 -4.01 -22.88
N ASP A 78 27.42 -3.29 -21.91
CA ASP A 78 28.15 -2.68 -20.80
C ASP A 78 28.50 -3.69 -19.70
N LEU A 79 27.86 -4.85 -19.71
CA LEU A 79 28.14 -5.94 -18.79
C LEU A 79 29.37 -6.75 -19.26
N THR A 80 30.22 -7.09 -18.30
CA THR A 80 31.27 -8.08 -18.53
C THR A 80 30.65 -9.44 -18.87
N GLU A 81 31.45 -10.30 -19.49
CA GLU A 81 31.03 -11.66 -19.83
C GLU A 81 30.72 -12.53 -18.61
N GLU A 82 31.26 -12.17 -17.44
CA GLU A 82 30.95 -12.80 -16.17
C GLU A 82 29.58 -12.34 -15.67
N GLU A 83 29.34 -11.02 -15.61
CA GLU A 83 28.06 -10.45 -15.19
C GLU A 83 26.89 -10.88 -16.10
N ARG A 84 27.11 -10.97 -17.42
CA ARG A 84 26.08 -11.49 -18.35
C ARG A 84 25.69 -12.92 -18.05
N ARG A 85 26.67 -13.74 -17.63
CA ARG A 85 26.42 -15.14 -17.26
C ARG A 85 25.67 -15.22 -15.93
N GLU A 86 26.05 -14.41 -14.95
CA GLU A 86 25.33 -14.32 -13.67
C GLU A 86 23.88 -13.88 -13.85
N VAL A 87 23.63 -12.87 -14.70
CA VAL A 87 22.26 -12.43 -15.04
C VAL A 87 21.50 -13.54 -15.75
N ALA A 88 22.12 -14.22 -16.73
CA ALA A 88 21.48 -15.34 -17.44
C ALA A 88 21.08 -16.47 -16.49
N ASP A 89 21.98 -16.87 -15.59
CA ASP A 89 21.74 -17.93 -14.60
C ASP A 89 20.60 -17.54 -13.63
N ALA A 90 20.58 -16.27 -13.18
CA ALA A 90 19.51 -15.76 -12.32
C ALA A 90 18.16 -15.70 -13.04
N MET A 91 18.16 -15.31 -14.32
CA MET A 91 16.95 -15.26 -15.14
C MET A 91 16.43 -16.67 -15.47
N GLU A 92 17.31 -17.64 -15.69
CA GLU A 92 16.95 -19.06 -15.87
C GLU A 92 16.27 -19.62 -14.61
N LEU A 93 16.74 -19.24 -13.42
CA LEU A 93 16.10 -19.64 -12.16
C LEU A 93 14.66 -19.11 -12.03
N ILE A 94 14.39 -17.90 -12.53
CA ILE A 94 13.08 -17.24 -12.41
C ILE A 94 12.11 -17.73 -13.48
N TYR A 95 12.57 -17.84 -14.73
CA TYR A 95 11.72 -18.09 -15.90
C TYR A 95 11.80 -19.52 -16.44
N GLY A 96 12.75 -20.33 -15.96
CA GLY A 96 13.06 -21.65 -16.49
C GLY A 96 13.87 -21.59 -17.79
N ALA A 97 14.50 -22.71 -18.16
CA ALA A 97 15.39 -22.84 -19.32
C ALA A 97 14.75 -22.59 -20.70
N ASP A 98 13.41 -22.45 -20.75
CA ASP A 98 12.63 -22.24 -21.99
C ASP A 98 12.24 -20.76 -22.22
N ALA A 99 12.82 -19.81 -21.48
CA ALA A 99 12.54 -18.39 -21.69
C ALA A 99 13.08 -17.90 -23.06
N PRO A 100 12.26 -17.23 -23.89
CA PRO A 100 12.72 -16.73 -25.18
C PRO A 100 13.80 -15.65 -25.02
N THR A 101 14.98 -15.94 -25.56
CA THR A 101 16.18 -15.11 -25.53
C THR A 101 16.13 -13.96 -26.54
N ALA A 102 15.10 -13.10 -26.51
CA ALA A 102 15.14 -11.81 -27.21
C ALA A 102 13.93 -10.95 -26.85
N ARG A 103 14.16 -9.82 -26.17
CA ARG A 103 13.38 -8.62 -26.47
C ARG A 103 14.09 -7.94 -27.65
N PRO A 104 13.45 -7.77 -28.82
CA PRO A 104 14.02 -6.96 -29.88
C PRO A 104 14.14 -5.53 -29.35
N GLY A 105 15.35 -4.98 -29.43
CA GLY A 105 15.63 -3.61 -29.02
C GLY A 105 14.71 -2.62 -29.73
N ASN A 106 14.10 -1.72 -28.96
CA ASN A 106 13.43 -0.55 -29.50
C ASN A 106 14.52 0.44 -29.94
N ALA A 107 14.87 0.39 -31.23
CA ALA A 107 15.46 1.53 -31.90
C ALA A 107 14.33 2.44 -32.39
N ALA A 108 14.20 3.62 -31.77
CA ALA A 108 13.58 4.82 -32.31
C ALA A 108 13.89 6.03 -31.42
#